data_AF-A0A969TFU8-F1
#
_entry.id   AF-A0A969TFU8-F1
#
_cell.length_a   1.000
_cell.length_b   1.000
_cell.length_c   1.000
_cell.angle_alpha   90.00
_cell.angle_beta   90.00
_cell.angle_gamma   90.00
#
_symmetry.space_group_name_H-M   'P 1'
#
loop_
_entity.id
_entity.type
_entity.pdbx_description
1 polymer ?
#
loop_
_entity_poly.entity_id
_entity_poly.type
_entity_poly.pdbx_seq_one_letter_code
_entity_poly.pdbx_strand_id
1 'polypeptide(L)'
;MASNDIEIVQSFIRKYINKAVKEHFKDQVGEDETSLSKSTPRSAIKLVCLHKDTDPITLTGIRLLIWWVEARGLLDEFIYGIPYSQFHETVQFLPQIKLFWREKNRFSKS
;
A
#
# COMPACT_ATOMS: atom_id res chain seq x y z
N MET A 1 20.17 -9.29 24.92
CA MET A 1 19.90 -7.91 24.47
C MET A 1 18.74 -7.84 23.47
N ALA A 2 18.54 -8.81 22.58
CA ALA A 2 17.43 -8.80 21.60
C ALA A 2 16.00 -8.71 22.18
N SER A 3 15.72 -9.21 23.40
CA SER A 3 14.37 -9.19 23.98
C SER A 3 13.83 -7.78 24.24
N ASN A 4 14.70 -6.88 24.71
CA ASN A 4 14.29 -5.53 25.11
C ASN A 4 13.89 -4.69 23.89
N ASP A 5 14.66 -4.81 22.79
CA ASP A 5 14.38 -4.08 21.56
C ASP A 5 13.07 -4.55 20.90
N ILE A 6 12.78 -5.85 20.99
CA ILE A 6 11.52 -6.44 20.48
C ILE A 6 10.31 -5.89 21.25
N GLU A 7 10.38 -5.87 22.58
CA GLU A 7 9.30 -5.35 23.44
C GLU A 7 9.05 -3.85 23.20
N ILE A 8 10.12 -3.07 23.03
CA ILE A 8 10.02 -1.64 22.69
C ILE A 8 9.30 -1.46 21.35
N VAL A 9 9.68 -2.23 20.32
CA VAL A 9 9.05 -2.17 18.99
C VAL A 9 7.58 -2.58 19.06
N GLN A 10 7.25 -3.67 19.76
CA GLN A 10 5.86 -4.12 19.91
C GLN A 10 5.00 -3.09 20.64
N SER A 11 5.51 -2.50 21.72
CA SER A 11 4.79 -1.49 22.48
C SER A 11 4.56 -0.20 21.67
N PHE A 12 5.54 0.20 20.85
CA PHE A 12 5.42 1.35 19.95
C PHE A 12 4.36 1.10 18.87
N ILE A 13 4.45 -0.03 18.17
CA ILE A 13 3.50 -0.42 17.11
C ILE A 13 2.09 -0.49 17.69
N ARG A 14 1.91 -1.13 18.84
CA ARG A 14 0.61 -1.24 19.50
C ARG A 14 -0.01 0.11 19.79
N LYS A 15 0.75 1.06 20.37
CA LYS A 15 0.21 2.40 20.68
C LYS A 15 -0.13 3.18 19.42
N TYR A 16 0.78 3.18 18.44
CA TYR A 16 0.65 4.02 17.26
C TYR A 16 -0.39 3.48 16.27
N ILE A 17 -0.32 2.18 15.94
CA ILE A 17 -1.22 1.55 14.97
C ILE A 17 -2.62 1.38 15.54
N ASN A 18 -2.79 0.98 16.80
CA ASN A 18 -4.15 0.87 17.36
C ASN A 18 -4.87 2.23 17.37
N LYS A 19 -4.15 3.34 17.56
CA LYS A 19 -4.73 4.67 17.44
C LYS A 19 -5.22 4.94 16.01
N ALA A 20 -4.37 4.67 15.02
CA ALA A 20 -4.72 4.88 13.60
C ALA A 20 -5.87 3.96 13.13
N VAL A 21 -5.87 2.69 13.54
CA VAL A 21 -6.94 1.72 13.25
C VAL A 21 -8.26 2.21 13.86
N LYS A 22 -8.26 2.64 15.13
CA LYS A 22 -9.47 3.15 15.79
C LYS A 22 -10.02 4.40 15.11
N GLU A 23 -9.13 5.28 14.64
CA GLU A 23 -9.51 6.48 13.89
C GLU A 23 -10.11 6.15 12.52
N HIS A 24 -9.49 5.24 11.77
CA HIS A 24 -9.96 4.81 10.44
C HIS A 24 -11.30 4.07 10.49
N PHE A 25 -11.54 3.30 11.55
CA PHE A 25 -12.80 2.57 11.74
C PHE A 25 -13.72 3.26 12.77
N LYS A 26 -13.61 4.58 12.93
CA LYS A 26 -14.45 5.38 13.84
C LYS A 26 -15.94 5.31 13.48
N ASP A 27 -16.24 5.12 12.20
CA ASP A 27 -17.62 5.02 11.67
C ASP A 27 -18.33 3.73 12.12
N GLN A 28 -17.57 2.73 12.60
CA GLN A 28 -18.10 1.50 13.18
C GLN A 28 -18.31 1.68 14.69
N VAL A 29 -19.33 2.45 15.05
CA VAL A 29 -19.75 2.67 16.44
C VAL A 29 -20.62 1.49 16.90
N GLY A 30 -20.20 0.81 17.98
CA GLY A 30 -21.08 -0.13 18.71
C GLY A 30 -20.68 -1.61 18.70
N GLU A 31 -19.59 -2.01 18.04
CA GLU A 31 -19.01 -3.34 18.28
C GLU A 31 -17.91 -3.20 19.32
N ASP A 32 -18.21 -3.63 20.54
CA ASP A 32 -17.21 -3.73 21.60
C ASP A 32 -16.04 -4.57 21.09
N GLU A 33 -14.83 -4.31 21.61
CA GLU A 33 -13.61 -5.08 21.27
C GLU A 33 -13.74 -6.60 21.52
N THR A 34 -14.85 -7.03 22.11
CA THR A 34 -15.20 -8.39 22.51
C THR A 34 -16.50 -8.92 21.88
N SER A 35 -17.34 -8.07 21.27
CA SER A 35 -18.64 -8.46 20.69
C SER A 35 -18.56 -8.45 19.15
N LEU A 36 -17.79 -9.40 18.62
CA LEU A 36 -17.71 -9.64 17.17
C LEU A 36 -19.06 -10.09 16.62
N SER A 37 -19.78 -9.19 15.97
CA SER A 37 -20.66 -9.61 14.88
C SER A 37 -19.74 -9.78 13.67
N LYS A 38 -19.32 -11.03 13.37
CA LYS A 38 -18.61 -11.37 12.11
C LYS A 38 -19.42 -11.05 10.82
N SER A 39 -20.53 -10.33 10.94
CA SER A 39 -21.50 -10.07 9.88
C SER A 39 -20.97 -9.14 8.79
N THR A 40 -19.93 -8.32 9.04
CA THR A 40 -19.34 -7.48 7.99
C THR A 40 -17.83 -7.67 7.84
N PRO A 41 -17.33 -7.79 6.59
CA PRO A 41 -15.90 -7.99 6.32
C PRO A 41 -15.04 -6.83 6.85
N ARG A 42 -15.59 -5.60 6.83
CA ARG A 42 -14.90 -4.41 7.33
C ARG A 42 -14.68 -4.43 8.85
N SER A 43 -15.58 -5.03 9.63
CA SER A 43 -15.40 -5.23 11.07
C SER A 43 -14.32 -6.29 11.35
N ALA A 44 -14.34 -7.38 10.59
CA ALA A 44 -13.31 -8.42 10.69
C ALA A 44 -11.90 -7.85 10.47
N ILE A 45 -11.73 -6.97 9.47
CA ILE A 45 -10.45 -6.30 9.18
C ILE A 45 -10.00 -5.42 10.35
N LYS A 46 -10.90 -4.63 10.96
CA LYS A 46 -10.58 -3.80 12.13
C LYS A 46 -9.97 -4.63 13.26
N LEU A 47 -10.53 -5.81 13.53
CA LEU A 47 -10.09 -6.69 14.60
C LEU A 47 -8.79 -7.42 14.29
N VAL A 48 -8.60 -7.81 13.03
CA VAL A 48 -7.34 -8.40 12.57
C VAL A 48 -6.21 -7.37 12.71
N CYS A 49 -6.46 -6.10 12.42
CA CYS A 49 -5.47 -5.02 12.52
C CYS A 49 -5.16 -4.56 13.95
N LEU A 50 -5.93 -4.96 14.96
CA LEU A 50 -5.78 -4.49 16.34
C LEU A 50 -4.76 -5.36 17.11
N HIS A 51 -3.69 -4.72 17.59
CA HIS A 51 -2.57 -5.39 18.27
C HIS A 51 -2.84 -5.61 19.76
N LYS A 52 -2.51 -6.81 20.25
CA LYS A 52 -2.59 -7.23 21.65
C LYS A 52 -1.19 -7.43 22.24
N ASP A 53 -1.08 -7.37 23.56
CA ASP A 53 0.21 -7.53 24.27
C ASP A 53 0.73 -8.97 24.25
N THR A 54 -0.17 -9.94 24.16
CA THR A 54 0.16 -11.36 24.18
C THR A 54 0.61 -11.87 22.80
N ASP A 55 0.72 -11.00 21.81
CA ASP A 55 1.02 -11.39 20.45
C ASP A 55 2.54 -11.62 20.26
N PRO A 56 2.94 -12.73 19.64
CA PRO A 56 4.34 -12.90 19.22
C PRO A 56 4.68 -11.89 18.13
N ILE A 57 5.97 -11.52 18.02
CA ILE A 57 6.46 -10.52 17.06
C ILE A 57 6.08 -10.83 15.61
N THR A 58 5.99 -12.11 15.26
CA THR A 58 5.54 -12.58 13.94
C THR A 58 4.10 -12.16 13.65
N LEU A 59 3.22 -12.29 14.64
CA LEU A 59 1.81 -11.91 14.52
C LEU A 59 1.66 -10.38 14.53
N THR A 60 2.46 -9.67 15.34
CA THR A 60 2.54 -8.20 15.29
C THR A 60 2.90 -7.69 13.88
N GLY A 61 3.86 -8.34 13.23
CA GLY A 61 4.30 -8.01 11.86
C GLY A 61 3.23 -8.28 10.80
N ILE A 62 2.55 -9.44 10.84
CA ILE A 62 1.47 -9.77 9.90
C ILE A 62 0.31 -8.78 10.03
N ARG A 63 -0.09 -8.41 11.25
CA ARG A 63 -1.14 -7.40 11.46
C ARG A 63 -0.77 -6.03 10.92
N LEU A 64 0.51 -5.64 11.06
CA LEU A 64 1.01 -4.39 10.49
C LEU A 64 0.95 -4.40 8.96
N LEU A 65 1.32 -5.51 8.33
CA LEU A 65 1.25 -5.68 6.88
C LEU A 65 -0.19 -5.59 6.37
N ILE A 66 -1.13 -6.28 7.03
CA ILE A 66 -2.55 -6.24 6.68
C ILE A 66 -3.11 -4.82 6.81
N TRP A 67 -2.75 -4.10 7.87
CA TRP A 67 -3.11 -2.69 8.04
C TRP A 67 -2.62 -1.82 6.88
N TRP A 68 -1.37 -2.01 6.45
CA TRP A 68 -0.79 -1.23 5.36
C TRP A 68 -1.38 -1.56 3.98
N VAL A 69 -1.56 -2.85 3.68
CA VAL A 69 -2.05 -3.29 2.38
C VAL A 69 -3.55 -2.99 2.23
N GLU A 70 -4.36 -3.46 3.17
CA GLU A 70 -5.81 -3.52 3.01
C GLU A 70 -6.52 -2.26 3.54
N ALA A 71 -6.07 -1.73 4.68
CA ALA A 71 -6.78 -0.64 5.35
C ALA A 71 -6.23 0.74 4.98
N ARG A 72 -4.93 0.86 4.71
CA ARG A 72 -4.31 2.10 4.25
C ARG A 72 -4.32 2.24 2.72
N GLY A 73 -4.63 1.18 1.99
CA GLY A 73 -4.70 1.19 0.54
C GLY A 73 -3.34 1.43 -0.12
N LEU A 74 -2.25 0.83 0.39
CA LEU A 74 -0.93 0.97 -0.24
C LEU A 74 -0.92 0.49 -1.71
N LEU A 75 -1.86 -0.39 -2.07
CA LEU A 75 -2.05 -0.89 -3.43
C LEU A 75 -3.22 -0.22 -4.18
N ASP A 76 -3.98 0.66 -3.52
CA ASP A 76 -5.10 1.41 -4.12
C ASP A 76 -4.62 2.67 -4.87
N GLU A 77 -3.36 2.67 -5.34
CA GLU A 77 -2.90 3.71 -6.25
C GLU A 77 -3.77 3.64 -7.51
N PHE A 78 -4.70 4.60 -7.63
CA PHE A 78 -5.60 4.69 -8.76
C PHE A 78 -4.76 4.68 -10.04
N ILE A 79 -4.78 3.56 -10.75
CA ILE A 79 -4.26 3.51 -12.11
C ILE A 79 -5.18 4.42 -12.91
N TYR A 80 -4.83 5.70 -13.01
CA TYR A 80 -5.45 6.62 -13.94
C TYR A 80 -5.10 6.13 -15.34
N GLY A 81 -5.98 5.29 -15.89
CA GLY A 81 -6.02 5.01 -17.31
C GLY A 81 -6.47 6.26 -18.03
N ILE A 82 -5.56 7.23 -18.20
CA ILE A 82 -5.81 8.34 -19.12
C ILE A 82 -6.04 7.67 -20.48
N PRO A 83 -7.21 7.84 -21.13
CA PRO A 83 -7.39 7.33 -22.48
C PRO A 83 -6.35 7.99 -23.36
N TYR A 84 -5.37 7.20 -23.81
CA TYR A 84 -4.19 7.66 -24.55
C TYR A 84 -4.55 8.52 -25.78
N SER A 85 -5.75 8.32 -26.34
CA SER A 85 -6.31 9.12 -27.42
C SER A 85 -6.58 10.58 -27.02
N GLN A 86 -7.15 10.83 -25.84
CA GLN A 86 -7.54 12.19 -25.42
C GLN A 86 -6.35 13.05 -24.98
N PHE A 87 -5.30 12.42 -24.46
CA PHE A 87 -4.09 13.14 -24.01
C PHE A 87 -3.26 13.71 -25.18
N HIS A 88 -3.21 13.00 -26.32
CA HIS A 88 -2.51 13.51 -27.51
C HIS A 88 -3.25 14.67 -28.19
N GLU A 89 -4.56 14.82 -27.96
CA GLU A 89 -5.34 15.94 -28.49
C GLU A 89 -5.11 17.23 -27.69
N THR A 90 -4.77 17.12 -26.40
CA THR A 90 -4.61 18.29 -25.50
C THR A 90 -3.20 18.86 -25.44
N VAL A 91 -2.20 18.15 -25.97
CA VAL A 91 -0.79 18.55 -25.87
C VAL A 91 -0.20 18.80 -27.26
N GLN A 92 0.32 19.99 -27.50
CA GLN A 92 1.16 20.25 -28.68
C GLN A 92 2.57 19.71 -28.43
N PHE A 93 2.92 18.63 -29.12
CA PHE A 93 4.25 18.05 -29.06
C PHE A 93 5.25 18.85 -29.90
N LEU A 94 6.47 18.99 -29.39
CA LEU A 94 7.59 19.53 -30.15
C LEU A 94 7.94 18.57 -31.31
N PRO A 95 8.41 19.09 -32.46
CA PRO A 95 8.74 18.26 -33.60
C PRO A 95 9.85 17.26 -33.25
N GLN A 96 9.57 15.97 -33.45
CA GLN A 96 10.54 14.90 -33.22
C GLN A 96 11.49 14.80 -34.41
N ILE A 97 12.73 15.29 -34.26
CA ILE A 97 13.78 15.14 -35.28
C ILE A 97 14.36 13.73 -35.16
N LYS A 98 14.12 12.87 -36.16
CA LYS A 98 14.76 11.55 -36.28
C LYS A 98 15.92 11.65 -37.26
N LEU A 99 17.14 11.52 -36.74
CA LEU A 99 18.35 11.44 -37.56
C LEU A 99 18.58 9.97 -37.93
N PHE A 100 18.66 9.70 -39.23
CA PHE A 100 19.02 8.40 -39.76
C PHE A 100 20.43 8.49 -40.34
N TRP A 101 21.36 7.73 -39.77
CA TRP A 101 22.70 7.61 -40.33
C TRP A 101 22.75 6.41 -41.27
N ARG A 102 23.24 6.64 -42.48
CA ARG A 102 23.53 5.56 -43.41
C ARG A 102 24.91 5.02 -43.07
N GLU A 103 24.97 3.78 -42.59
CA GLU A 103 26.24 3.11 -42.36
C GLU A 103 26.94 2.90 -43.70
N LYS A 104 28.26 3.13 -43.73
CA LYS A 104 29.06 2.86 -44.93
C LYS A 104 29.09 1.35 -45.13
N ASN A 105 28.40 0.86 -46.16
CA ASN A 105 28.47 -0.54 -46.56
C ASN A 105 29.96 -0.94 -46.69
N ARG A 106 30.43 -1.84 -45.82
CA ARG A 106 31.77 -2.46 -45.90
C ARG A 106 31.98 -3.28 -47.18
N PHE A 107 30.96 -3.40 -48.02
CA PHE A 107 30.92 -4.24 -49.22
C PHE A 107 30.77 -3.48 -50.54
N SER A 108 31.07 -2.18 -50.64
CA SER A 108 31.33 -1.60 -51.96
C SER A 108 32.74 -2.01 -52.43
N LYS A 109 32.83 -3.19 -53.05
CA LYS A 109 33.94 -3.51 -53.96
C LYS A 109 33.68 -2.77 -55.26
N SER A 110 34.58 -1.85 -55.60
CA SER A 110 34.95 -1.39 -56.95
C SER A 110 35.75 -0.11 -56.78
#